data_AF-A0A3S3R8S3-F1
#
_entry.id   AF-A0A3S3R8S3-F1
#
_cell.length_a   1.000
_cell.length_b   1.000
_cell.length_c   1.000
_cell.angle_alpha   90.00
_cell.angle_beta   90.00
_cell.angle_gamma   90.00
#
_symmetry.space_group_name_H-M   'P 1'
#
loop_
_entity.id
_entity.type
_entity.pdbx_description
1 polymer ?
#
loop_
_entity_poly.entity_id
_entity_poly.type
_entity_poly.pdbx_seq_one_letter_code
_entity_poly.pdbx_strand_id
1 'polypeptide(L)'
;MLRIAALIAVACTLLGLPSPLMADPSPQPPRPAVASLHRAIEDGQLRRMIGQMVLVGFVGDSPEDDGYKRVVKQAEAGEITGVIYLGRNIASLDAVRLLNKGLQKYSATPLLIAIDQEGGRIQRLTGEIGFREVPSEAKVAETLSPDEAGALYRKLAGDLSGLGFNLNLAPVVDLNVNPANPIIGKLGRSFSADPQEVEAYAKAFVEAHRSKGVLTALKH
;
A
#
# COMPACT_ATOMS: atom_id res chain seq x y z
N MET A 1 -22.96 3.78 24.76
CA MET A 1 -21.97 2.70 24.54
C MET A 1 -22.08 1.55 25.56
N LEU A 2 -22.29 1.81 26.86
CA LEU A 2 -22.39 0.76 27.88
C LEU A 2 -23.57 -0.23 27.72
N ARG A 3 -24.67 0.19 27.07
CA ARG A 3 -25.87 -0.65 26.89
C ARG A 3 -25.80 -1.66 25.72
N ILE A 4 -24.92 -1.44 24.75
CA ILE A 4 -24.77 -2.33 23.58
C ILE A 4 -23.85 -3.52 23.92
N ALA A 5 -22.78 -3.27 24.69
CA ALA A 5 -21.88 -4.32 25.16
C ALA A 5 -22.59 -5.35 26.07
N ALA A 6 -23.53 -4.89 26.91
CA ALA A 6 -24.33 -5.77 27.76
C ALA A 6 -25.29 -6.66 26.95
N LEU A 7 -25.82 -6.18 25.82
CA LEU A 7 -26.73 -6.96 24.98
C LEU A 7 -26.03 -8.10 24.23
N ILE A 8 -24.78 -7.87 23.79
CA ILE A 8 -23.98 -8.88 23.08
C ILE A 8 -23.55 -10.01 24.03
N ALA A 9 -23.19 -9.68 25.27
CA ALA A 9 -22.79 -10.67 26.27
C ALA A 9 -23.94 -11.63 26.65
N VAL A 10 -25.18 -11.13 26.72
CA VAL A 10 -26.37 -11.93 27.02
C VAL A 10 -26.78 -12.83 25.84
N ALA A 11 -26.59 -12.37 24.60
CA ALA A 11 -26.88 -13.18 23.41
C ALA A 11 -25.93 -14.38 23.24
N CYS A 12 -24.64 -14.22 23.57
CA CYS A 12 -23.67 -15.31 23.52
C CYS A 12 -23.95 -16.42 24.56
N THR A 13 -24.51 -16.09 25.72
CA THR A 13 -24.83 -17.07 26.78
C THR A 13 -26.03 -17.94 26.43
N LEU A 14 -26.99 -17.42 25.66
CA LEU A 14 -28.19 -18.17 25.22
C LEU A 14 -27.94 -19.07 24.01
N LEU A 15 -26.88 -18.81 23.23
CA LEU A 15 -26.58 -19.52 21.98
C LEU A 15 -25.37 -20.47 22.05
N GLY A 16 -24.69 -20.56 23.20
CA GLY A 16 -23.52 -21.44 23.36
C GLY A 16 -22.34 -21.07 22.46
N LEU A 17 -22.30 -19.85 21.92
CA LEU A 17 -21.22 -19.37 21.07
C LEU A 17 -20.09 -18.80 21.92
N PRO A 18 -18.82 -19.16 21.66
CA PRO A 18 -17.69 -18.60 22.38
C PRO A 18 -17.60 -17.09 22.13
N SER A 19 -17.39 -16.31 23.20
CA SER A 19 -17.18 -14.88 23.14
C SER A 19 -16.00 -14.55 22.20
N PRO A 20 -16.15 -13.65 21.20
CA PRO A 20 -15.08 -13.29 20.27
C PRO A 20 -13.95 -12.46 20.91
N LEU A 21 -14.01 -12.20 22.21
CA LEU A 21 -13.10 -11.29 22.93
C LEU A 21 -11.96 -11.97 23.71
N MET A 22 -11.82 -13.29 23.61
CA MET A 22 -10.76 -14.04 24.31
C MET A 22 -9.99 -14.91 23.31
N ALA A 23 -9.37 -14.28 22.31
CA ALA A 23 -8.24 -14.93 21.65
C ALA A 23 -7.07 -14.89 22.66
N ASP A 24 -6.77 -16.04 23.26
CA ASP A 24 -5.60 -16.23 24.13
C ASP A 24 -4.35 -15.77 23.35
N PRO A 25 -3.46 -14.92 23.90
CA PRO A 25 -2.26 -14.50 23.18
C PRO A 25 -1.48 -15.74 22.78
N SER A 26 -1.28 -15.90 21.47
CA SER A 26 -0.47 -16.99 20.94
C SER A 26 0.90 -16.98 21.64
N PRO A 27 1.44 -18.15 22.03
CA PRO A 27 2.72 -18.22 22.72
C PRO A 27 3.76 -17.49 21.89
N GLN A 28 4.33 -16.42 22.46
CA GLN A 28 5.38 -15.69 21.78
C GLN A 28 6.60 -16.60 21.64
N PRO A 29 7.26 -16.61 20.47
CA PRO A 29 8.49 -17.36 20.31
C PRO A 29 9.51 -16.91 21.36
N PRO A 30 10.35 -17.83 21.87
CA PRO A 30 11.33 -17.51 22.89
C PRO A 30 12.23 -16.37 22.43
N ARG A 31 12.48 -15.42 23.33
CA ARG A 31 13.36 -14.28 23.05
C ARG A 31 14.77 -14.80 22.77
N PRO A 32 15.43 -14.42 21.66
CA PRO A 32 16.77 -14.89 21.36
C PRO A 32 17.74 -14.49 22.48
N ALA A 33 18.69 -15.38 22.79
CA ALA A 33 19.71 -15.13 23.80
C ALA A 33 20.63 -13.95 23.40
N VAL A 34 21.14 -13.18 24.36
CA VAL A 34 21.98 -11.99 24.10
C VAL A 34 23.23 -12.30 23.28
N ALA A 35 23.78 -13.52 23.40
CA ALA A 35 24.92 -13.99 22.61
C ALA A 35 24.59 -14.19 21.11
N SER A 36 23.35 -14.56 20.77
CA SER A 36 22.93 -14.66 19.36
C SER A 36 22.68 -13.29 18.73
N LEU A 37 22.36 -12.28 19.54
CA LEU A 37 22.18 -10.90 19.06
C LEU A 37 23.52 -10.26 18.66
N HIS A 38 24.58 -10.43 19.46
CA HIS A 38 25.91 -9.92 19.12
C HIS A 38 26.43 -10.50 17.80
N ARG A 39 26.32 -11.82 17.62
CA ARG A 39 26.69 -12.48 16.37
C ARG A 39 25.84 -11.99 15.18
N ALA A 40 24.54 -11.81 15.38
CA ALA A 40 23.65 -11.26 14.34
C ALA A 40 23.99 -9.81 13.98
N ILE A 41 24.52 -9.02 14.92
CA ILE A 41 25.03 -7.67 14.68
C ILE A 41 26.33 -7.74 13.87
N GLU A 42 27.29 -8.57 14.30
CA GLU A 42 28.60 -8.73 13.66
C GLU A 42 28.49 -9.24 12.22
N ASP A 43 27.59 -10.18 11.95
CA ASP A 43 27.39 -10.78 10.62
C ASP A 43 26.44 -9.95 9.70
N GLY A 44 26.04 -8.76 10.16
CA GLY A 44 25.13 -7.85 9.45
C GLY A 44 23.69 -8.38 9.30
N GLN A 45 23.35 -9.50 9.94
CA GLN A 45 22.02 -10.11 9.89
C GLN A 45 20.97 -9.19 10.51
N LEU A 46 21.24 -8.59 11.67
CA LEU A 46 20.33 -7.63 12.30
C LEU A 46 20.08 -6.43 11.38
N ARG A 47 21.12 -5.94 10.72
CA ARG A 47 21.00 -4.82 9.77
C ARG A 47 20.08 -5.16 8.61
N ARG A 48 20.19 -6.36 8.03
CA ARG A 48 19.26 -6.83 7.00
C ARG A 48 17.84 -6.99 7.53
N MET A 49 17.65 -7.53 8.73
CA MET A 49 16.33 -7.64 9.37
C MET A 49 15.68 -6.26 9.56
N ILE A 50 16.44 -5.27 10.03
CA ILE A 50 15.98 -3.88 10.12
C ILE A 50 15.65 -3.34 8.73
N GLY A 51 16.52 -3.58 7.75
CA GLY A 51 16.29 -3.17 6.36
C GLY A 51 14.97 -3.68 5.79
N GLN A 52 14.59 -4.92 6.11
CA GLN A 52 13.31 -5.50 5.70
C GLN A 52 12.07 -4.87 6.38
N MET A 53 12.24 -3.85 7.22
CA MET A 53 11.17 -3.06 7.81
C MET A 53 11.11 -1.61 7.28
N VAL A 54 11.98 -1.25 6.32
CA VAL A 54 12.15 0.13 5.87
C VAL A 54 11.85 0.27 4.38
N LEU A 55 10.83 1.08 4.06
CA LEU A 55 10.51 1.57 2.72
C LEU A 55 11.11 2.97 2.54
N VAL A 56 11.93 3.18 1.51
CA VAL A 56 12.67 4.45 1.32
C VAL A 56 12.26 5.20 0.05
N GLY A 57 12.25 6.54 0.09
CA GLY A 57 12.22 7.35 -1.13
C GLY A 57 13.62 7.53 -1.72
N PHE A 58 13.70 7.91 -2.99
CA PHE A 58 14.99 8.27 -3.63
C PHE A 58 14.88 9.51 -4.51
N VAL A 59 16.01 10.07 -4.92
CA VAL A 59 16.12 11.23 -5.82
C VAL A 59 16.67 10.76 -7.15
N GLY A 60 16.14 11.32 -8.25
CA GLY A 60 16.51 10.94 -9.61
C GLY A 60 15.41 10.17 -10.32
N ASP A 61 15.44 10.26 -11.64
CA ASP A 61 14.52 9.63 -12.59
C ASP A 61 15.28 8.87 -13.71
N SER A 62 16.60 8.74 -13.59
CA SER A 62 17.46 8.01 -14.52
C SER A 62 18.43 7.04 -13.79
N PRO A 63 18.86 5.93 -14.42
CA PRO A 63 19.86 5.02 -13.83
C PRO A 63 21.20 5.67 -13.49
N GLU A 64 21.52 6.78 -14.13
CA GLU A 64 22.75 7.55 -13.96
C GLU A 64 22.72 8.41 -12.70
N ASP A 65 21.56 8.66 -12.12
CA ASP A 65 21.42 9.51 -10.93
C ASP A 65 21.99 8.84 -9.69
N ASP A 66 22.75 9.61 -8.92
CA ASP A 66 23.39 9.11 -7.70
C ASP A 66 22.36 8.63 -6.65
N GLY A 67 21.17 9.25 -6.61
CA GLY A 67 20.12 8.82 -5.69
C GLY A 67 19.55 7.45 -6.05
N TYR A 68 19.37 7.17 -7.35
CA TYR A 68 18.97 5.85 -7.81
C TYR A 68 20.07 4.80 -7.54
N LYS A 69 21.33 5.10 -7.90
CA LYS A 69 22.47 4.21 -7.63
C LYS A 69 22.61 3.86 -6.15
N ARG A 70 22.32 4.81 -5.24
CA ARG A 70 22.33 4.57 -3.79
C ARG A 70 21.28 3.55 -3.37
N VAL A 71 20.03 3.70 -3.79
CA VAL A 71 18.98 2.73 -3.40
C VAL A 71 19.18 1.36 -4.03
N VAL A 72 19.74 1.27 -5.24
CA VAL A 72 20.15 -0.01 -5.84
C VAL A 72 21.18 -0.73 -4.97
N LYS A 73 22.21 -0.02 -4.48
CA LYS A 73 23.21 -0.60 -3.56
C LYS A 73 22.60 -1.07 -2.24
N GLN A 74 21.66 -0.30 -1.69
CA GLN A 74 20.95 -0.69 -0.47
C GLN A 74 20.09 -1.94 -0.68
N ALA A 75 19.42 -2.05 -1.82
CA ALA A 75 18.66 -3.23 -2.21
C ALA A 75 19.55 -4.46 -2.39
N GLU A 76 20.69 -4.31 -3.05
CA GLU A 76 21.69 -5.36 -3.24
C GLU A 76 22.26 -5.86 -1.91
N ALA A 77 22.45 -4.96 -0.94
CA ALA A 77 22.88 -5.32 0.42
C ALA A 77 21.76 -5.91 1.30
N GLY A 78 20.51 -5.93 0.83
CA GLY A 78 19.34 -6.34 1.63
C GLY A 78 19.01 -5.37 2.77
N GLU A 79 19.43 -4.12 2.67
CA GLU A 79 19.27 -3.07 3.70
C GLU A 79 17.98 -2.27 3.58
N ILE A 80 17.11 -2.60 2.62
CA ILE A 80 15.77 -2.03 2.45
C ILE A 80 14.78 -3.11 2.02
N THR A 81 13.50 -2.95 2.38
CA THR A 81 12.42 -3.81 1.90
C THR A 81 11.89 -3.34 0.54
N GLY A 82 12.07 -2.06 0.24
CA GLY A 82 11.48 -1.46 -0.94
C GLY A 82 11.72 0.02 -1.07
N VAL A 83 11.18 0.56 -2.16
CA VAL A 83 11.22 1.98 -2.48
C VAL A 83 9.81 2.55 -2.68
N ILE A 84 9.62 3.84 -2.42
CA ILE A 84 8.42 4.59 -2.78
C ILE A 84 8.75 5.66 -3.82
N TYR A 85 7.98 5.66 -4.91
CA TYR A 85 8.08 6.65 -5.97
C TYR A 85 7.33 7.94 -5.61
N LEU A 86 7.96 9.07 -5.91
CA LEU A 86 7.36 10.39 -5.91
C LEU A 86 7.47 10.99 -7.32
N GLY A 87 6.82 12.14 -7.56
CA GLY A 87 6.79 12.76 -8.90
C GLY A 87 8.18 12.99 -9.51
N ARG A 88 9.18 13.30 -8.67
CA ARG A 88 10.59 13.47 -9.08
C ARG A 88 11.27 12.21 -9.62
N ASN A 89 10.63 11.05 -9.56
CA ASN A 89 11.17 9.78 -10.05
C ASN A 89 10.57 9.37 -11.40
N ILE A 90 9.73 10.23 -12.00
CA ILE A 90 8.86 9.89 -13.12
C ILE A 90 9.12 10.87 -14.27
N ALA A 91 10.16 10.58 -15.07
CA ALA A 91 10.41 11.30 -16.32
C ALA A 91 9.49 10.83 -17.45
N SER A 92 9.29 9.51 -17.57
CA SER A 92 8.44 8.86 -18.56
C SER A 92 8.09 7.44 -18.13
N LEU A 93 7.12 6.80 -18.78
CA LEU A 93 6.78 5.40 -18.51
C LEU A 93 7.94 4.44 -18.80
N ASP A 94 8.75 4.72 -19.81
CA ASP A 94 9.92 3.89 -20.16
C ASP A 94 11.06 4.05 -19.16
N ALA A 95 11.30 5.28 -18.67
CA ALA A 95 12.24 5.52 -17.59
C ALA A 95 11.81 4.75 -16.33
N VAL A 96 10.53 4.82 -15.94
CA VAL A 96 9.99 4.07 -14.80
C VAL A 96 10.20 2.56 -14.97
N ARG A 97 9.89 1.99 -16.13
CA ARG A 97 10.13 0.56 -16.42
C ARG A 97 11.61 0.20 -16.27
N LEU A 98 12.51 1.06 -16.77
CA LEU A 98 13.95 0.83 -16.71
C LEU A 98 14.46 0.84 -15.27
N LEU A 99 14.04 1.83 -14.46
CA LEU A 99 14.39 1.92 -13.05
C LEU A 99 13.85 0.72 -12.25
N ASN A 100 12.57 0.37 -12.43
CA ASN A 100 11.96 -0.77 -11.72
C ASN A 100 12.65 -2.09 -12.09
N LYS A 101 13.01 -2.29 -13.37
CA LYS A 101 13.76 -3.46 -13.81
C LYS A 101 15.15 -3.53 -13.16
N GLY A 102 15.85 -2.40 -13.04
CA GLY A 102 17.14 -2.35 -12.37
C GLY A 102 17.03 -2.65 -10.88
N LEU A 103 16.09 -2.02 -10.17
CA LEU A 103 15.82 -2.27 -8.75
C LEU A 103 15.58 -3.75 -8.45
N GLN A 104 14.70 -4.41 -9.20
CA GLN A 104 14.43 -5.85 -9.01
C GLN A 104 15.60 -6.74 -9.43
N LYS A 105 16.36 -6.36 -10.46
CA LYS A 105 17.49 -7.17 -10.94
C LYS A 105 18.61 -7.27 -9.91
N TYR A 106 18.89 -6.19 -9.18
CA TYR A 106 20.02 -6.11 -8.26
C TYR A 106 19.64 -6.37 -6.80
N SER A 107 18.36 -6.47 -6.47
CA SER A 107 17.92 -6.69 -5.09
C SER A 107 18.25 -8.09 -4.59
N ALA A 108 18.74 -8.21 -3.34
CA ALA A 108 18.99 -9.50 -2.69
C ALA A 108 17.69 -10.30 -2.43
N THR A 109 16.58 -9.60 -2.23
CA THR A 109 15.23 -10.15 -2.07
C THR A 109 14.26 -9.32 -2.91
N PRO A 110 13.15 -9.89 -3.41
CA PRO A 110 12.17 -9.13 -4.19
C PRO A 110 11.74 -7.85 -3.45
N LEU A 111 11.97 -6.68 -4.05
CA LEU A 111 11.64 -5.41 -3.43
C LEU A 111 10.15 -5.10 -3.56
N LEU A 112 9.60 -4.43 -2.55
CA LEU A 112 8.38 -3.64 -2.70
C LEU A 112 8.69 -2.35 -3.47
N ILE A 113 8.04 -2.17 -4.61
CA ILE A 113 8.12 -0.94 -5.42
C ILE A 113 6.76 -0.27 -5.31
N ALA A 114 6.71 0.73 -4.45
CA ALA A 114 5.50 1.40 -3.99
C ALA A 114 5.23 2.71 -4.75
N ILE A 115 3.95 3.03 -4.89
CA ILE A 115 3.48 4.30 -5.44
C ILE A 115 2.14 4.69 -4.79
N ASP A 116 1.88 6.00 -4.69
CA ASP A 116 0.55 6.54 -4.40
C ASP A 116 -0.20 6.80 -5.72
N GLN A 117 -0.95 5.82 -6.20
CA GLN A 117 -1.79 5.96 -7.38
C GLN A 117 -3.26 5.72 -7.00
N GLU A 118 -3.86 6.70 -6.29
CA GLU A 118 -5.26 6.68 -5.86
C GLU A 118 -6.19 6.99 -7.03
N GLY A 119 -5.90 8.09 -7.73
CA GLY A 119 -6.79 8.72 -8.68
C GLY A 119 -6.97 10.22 -8.41
N GLY A 120 -7.64 10.90 -9.34
CA GLY A 120 -7.93 12.33 -9.22
C GLY A 120 -6.67 13.18 -9.02
N ARG A 121 -6.54 13.84 -7.87
CA ARG A 121 -5.37 14.70 -7.58
C ARG A 121 -4.19 13.95 -6.99
N ILE A 122 -4.38 12.73 -6.48
CA ILE A 122 -3.32 11.94 -5.86
C ILE A 122 -2.97 10.78 -6.77
N GLN A 123 -2.23 11.12 -7.81
CA GLN A 123 -1.66 10.18 -8.75
C GLN A 123 -0.30 10.71 -9.18
N ARG A 124 0.71 9.84 -9.23
CA ARG A 124 2.08 10.23 -9.63
C ARG A 124 2.30 9.97 -11.11
N LEU A 125 1.68 8.93 -11.65
CA LEU A 125 1.63 8.68 -13.09
C LEU A 125 0.40 9.41 -13.66
N THR A 126 0.64 10.32 -14.60
CA THR A 126 -0.37 11.24 -15.12
C THR A 126 -0.56 11.10 -16.63
N GLY A 127 -1.61 11.72 -17.16
CA GLY A 127 -1.86 11.80 -18.60
C GLY A 127 -0.73 12.48 -19.37
N GLU A 128 -0.01 13.41 -18.73
CA GLU A 128 1.09 14.17 -19.32
C GLU A 128 2.25 13.28 -19.79
N ILE A 129 2.49 12.17 -19.09
CA ILE A 129 3.51 11.18 -19.45
C ILE A 129 2.92 9.98 -20.23
N GLY A 130 1.66 10.08 -20.67
CA GLY A 130 0.95 9.03 -21.39
C GLY A 130 0.33 7.94 -20.52
N PHE A 131 0.18 8.15 -19.20
CA PHE A 131 -0.51 7.20 -18.32
C PHE A 131 -2.03 7.37 -18.40
N ARG A 132 -2.78 6.28 -18.18
CA ARG A 132 -4.25 6.33 -18.12
C ARG A 132 -4.70 6.71 -16.71
N GLU A 133 -5.03 7.98 -16.52
CA GLU A 133 -5.55 8.47 -15.24
C GLU A 133 -6.89 7.82 -14.87
N VAL A 134 -7.13 7.74 -13.57
CA VAL A 134 -8.42 7.34 -13.02
C VAL A 134 -9.06 8.51 -12.27
N PRO A 135 -10.40 8.63 -12.23
CA PRO A 135 -11.08 9.68 -11.48
C PRO A 135 -10.75 9.61 -9.98
N SER A 136 -11.06 10.67 -9.25
CA SER A 136 -10.99 10.64 -7.78
C SER A 136 -11.98 9.60 -7.24
N GLU A 137 -11.72 9.08 -6.03
CA GLU A 137 -12.60 8.10 -5.39
C GLU A 137 -14.04 8.62 -5.24
N ALA A 138 -14.21 9.89 -4.87
CA ALA A 138 -15.53 10.53 -4.83
C ALA A 138 -16.23 10.52 -6.21
N LYS A 139 -15.47 10.75 -7.29
CA LYS A 139 -16.04 10.74 -8.65
C LYS A 139 -16.37 9.31 -9.11
N VAL A 140 -15.54 8.34 -8.71
CA VAL A 140 -15.83 6.92 -8.95
C VAL A 140 -17.14 6.53 -8.26
N ALA A 141 -17.31 6.84 -6.97
CA ALA A 141 -18.55 6.54 -6.25
C ALA A 141 -19.77 7.25 -6.85
N GLU A 142 -19.61 8.50 -7.32
CA GLU A 142 -20.67 9.26 -7.98
C GLU A 142 -21.12 8.64 -9.32
N THR A 143 -20.22 8.00 -10.07
CA THR A 143 -20.46 7.66 -11.49
C THR A 143 -20.44 6.18 -11.82
N LEU A 144 -19.91 5.33 -10.93
CA LEU A 144 -19.73 3.91 -11.16
C LEU A 144 -20.25 3.13 -9.97
N SER A 145 -20.94 2.02 -10.22
CA SER A 145 -21.19 1.01 -9.19
C SER A 145 -19.87 0.37 -8.70
N PRO A 146 -19.86 -0.30 -7.53
CA PRO A 146 -18.68 -1.01 -7.06
C PRO A 146 -18.11 -2.04 -8.07
N ASP A 147 -18.98 -2.71 -8.83
CA ASP A 147 -18.56 -3.68 -9.85
C ASP A 147 -17.84 -2.99 -11.03
N GLU A 148 -18.39 -1.87 -11.51
CA GLU A 148 -17.78 -1.06 -12.57
C GLU A 148 -16.46 -0.44 -12.11
N ALA A 149 -16.41 0.03 -10.85
CA ALA A 149 -15.19 0.51 -10.21
C ALA A 149 -14.13 -0.61 -10.14
N GLY A 150 -14.53 -1.84 -9.81
CA GLY A 150 -13.65 -3.01 -9.84
C GLY A 150 -13.03 -3.26 -11.22
N ALA A 151 -13.80 -3.08 -12.31
CA ALA A 151 -13.29 -3.19 -13.67
C ALA A 151 -12.29 -2.07 -14.01
N LEU A 152 -12.56 -0.83 -13.59
CA LEU A 152 -11.64 0.30 -13.71
C LEU A 152 -10.32 0.04 -12.97
N TYR A 153 -10.39 -0.35 -11.70
CA TYR A 153 -9.22 -0.60 -10.87
C TYR A 153 -8.41 -1.82 -11.32
N ARG A 154 -9.04 -2.78 -11.99
CA ARG A 154 -8.32 -3.93 -12.57
C ARG A 154 -7.46 -3.50 -13.76
N LYS A 155 -7.90 -2.50 -14.53
CA LYS A 155 -7.09 -1.89 -15.59
C LYS A 155 -5.94 -1.09 -14.99
N LEU A 156 -6.22 -0.26 -13.98
CA LEU A 156 -5.19 0.50 -13.24
C LEU A 156 -4.09 -0.42 -12.71
N ALA A 157 -4.46 -1.47 -11.98
CA ALA A 157 -3.50 -2.42 -11.42
C ALA A 157 -2.71 -3.18 -12.50
N GLY A 158 -3.32 -3.43 -13.66
CA GLY A 158 -2.65 -4.00 -14.81
C GLY A 158 -1.58 -3.06 -15.37
N ASP A 159 -1.87 -1.77 -15.48
CA ASP A 159 -0.89 -0.77 -15.93
C ASP A 159 0.26 -0.62 -14.93
N LEU A 160 -0.04 -0.57 -13.62
CA LEU A 160 0.95 -0.49 -12.55
C LEU A 160 1.89 -1.71 -12.55
N SER A 161 1.32 -2.91 -12.61
CA SER A 161 2.08 -4.17 -12.70
C SER A 161 2.94 -4.20 -13.96
N GLY A 162 2.41 -3.75 -15.11
CA GLY A 162 3.15 -3.65 -16.38
C GLY A 162 4.30 -2.65 -16.37
N LEU A 163 4.31 -1.71 -15.41
CA LEU A 163 5.44 -0.80 -15.16
C LEU A 163 6.42 -1.34 -14.12
N GLY A 164 6.11 -2.45 -13.44
CA GLY A 164 6.93 -3.06 -12.40
C GLY A 164 6.60 -2.61 -10.97
N PHE A 165 5.51 -1.87 -10.75
CA PHE A 165 5.00 -1.60 -9.41
C PHE A 165 4.29 -2.84 -8.85
N ASN A 166 4.51 -3.13 -7.58
CA ASN A 166 3.89 -4.26 -6.89
C ASN A 166 3.25 -3.88 -5.54
N LEU A 167 3.28 -2.59 -5.18
CA LEU A 167 2.55 -2.03 -4.06
C LEU A 167 1.92 -0.69 -4.47
N ASN A 168 0.60 -0.58 -4.37
CA ASN A 168 -0.11 0.70 -4.46
C ASN A 168 -0.56 1.10 -3.06
N LEU A 169 -0.16 2.27 -2.59
CA LEU A 169 -0.58 2.82 -1.30
C LEU A 169 -1.97 3.44 -1.43
N ALA A 170 -2.96 2.62 -1.75
CA ALA A 170 -4.36 2.97 -1.94
C ALA A 170 -5.19 1.68 -1.76
N PRO A 171 -6.51 1.75 -1.52
CA PRO A 171 -7.40 2.92 -1.51
C PRO A 171 -7.42 3.68 -0.18
N VAL A 172 -8.01 4.87 -0.18
CA VAL A 172 -8.27 5.64 1.06
C VAL A 172 -9.51 5.10 1.77
N VAL A 173 -9.30 4.78 3.05
CA VAL A 173 -10.25 4.32 4.07
C VAL A 173 -11.33 5.29 4.53
N ASP A 174 -11.02 6.56 4.33
CA ASP A 174 -11.49 7.62 5.20
C ASP A 174 -12.94 7.95 4.88
N LEU A 175 -13.74 8.21 5.91
CA LEU A 175 -15.12 8.65 5.73
C LEU A 175 -15.17 10.16 5.53
N ASN A 176 -15.81 10.61 4.46
CA ASN A 176 -15.99 12.05 4.19
C ASN A 176 -17.11 12.68 5.03
N VAL A 177 -17.08 12.51 6.35
CA VAL A 177 -18.08 13.08 7.28
C VAL A 177 -17.98 14.62 7.40
N ASN A 178 -16.86 15.20 6.96
CA ASN A 178 -16.66 16.64 6.86
C ASN A 178 -16.19 17.03 5.45
N PRO A 179 -17.10 17.44 4.56
CA PRO A 179 -16.77 17.84 3.18
C PRO A 179 -15.78 19.02 3.09
N ALA A 180 -15.67 19.84 4.14
CA ALA A 180 -14.75 20.96 4.19
C ALA A 180 -13.29 20.54 4.54
N ASN A 181 -13.05 19.28 4.90
CA ASN A 181 -11.71 18.76 5.21
C ASN A 181 -10.77 18.99 3.99
N PRO A 182 -9.65 19.70 4.16
CA PRO A 182 -8.80 20.09 3.04
C PRO A 182 -7.96 18.94 2.46
N ILE A 183 -7.79 17.84 3.21
CA ILE A 183 -6.96 16.70 2.83
C ILE A 183 -7.79 15.58 2.20
N ILE A 184 -8.99 15.31 2.71
CA ILE A 184 -9.85 14.21 2.21
C ILE A 184 -10.99 14.75 1.35
N GLY A 185 -11.92 15.49 1.95
CA GLY A 185 -13.15 15.96 1.30
C GLY A 185 -12.88 16.86 0.08
N LYS A 186 -12.09 17.93 0.24
CA LYS A 186 -11.80 18.87 -0.85
C LYS A 186 -11.00 18.28 -2.01
N LEU A 187 -10.29 17.17 -1.78
CA LEU A 187 -9.52 16.48 -2.81
C LEU A 187 -10.27 15.29 -3.41
N GLY A 188 -11.46 14.95 -2.90
CA GLY A 188 -12.26 13.83 -3.36
C GLY A 188 -11.61 12.46 -3.12
N ARG A 189 -10.79 12.34 -2.07
CA ARG A 189 -10.03 11.13 -1.69
C ARG A 189 -10.82 10.19 -0.77
N SER A 190 -12.12 10.15 -0.92
CA SER A 190 -12.98 9.27 -0.15
C SER A 190 -14.17 8.95 -1.01
N PHE A 191 -14.58 7.68 -1.00
CA PHE A 191 -15.76 7.24 -1.73
C PHE A 191 -17.04 7.85 -1.15
N SER A 192 -17.17 7.94 0.19
CA SER A 192 -18.42 8.35 0.83
C SER A 192 -18.23 8.76 2.30
N ALA A 193 -19.28 9.35 2.87
CA ALA A 193 -19.44 9.46 4.32
C ALA A 193 -20.03 8.19 4.96
N ASP A 194 -20.63 7.30 4.15
CA ASP A 194 -21.20 6.03 4.60
C ASP A 194 -20.13 4.92 4.65
N PRO A 195 -19.89 4.29 5.82
CA PRO A 195 -18.97 3.16 5.94
C PRO A 195 -19.27 1.99 5.00
N GLN A 196 -20.54 1.67 4.74
CA GLN A 196 -20.90 0.52 3.90
C GLN A 196 -20.53 0.76 2.44
N GLU A 197 -20.70 2.00 1.99
CA GLU A 197 -20.31 2.41 0.64
C GLU A 197 -18.78 2.38 0.50
N VAL A 198 -18.03 2.95 1.46
CA VAL A 198 -16.57 2.90 1.47
C VAL A 198 -16.05 1.45 1.47
N GLU A 199 -16.64 0.56 2.28
CA GLU A 199 -16.27 -0.86 2.31
C GLU A 199 -16.45 -1.52 0.92
N ALA A 200 -17.59 -1.28 0.25
CA ALA A 200 -17.89 -1.88 -1.03
C ALA A 200 -16.87 -1.48 -2.12
N TYR A 201 -16.55 -0.19 -2.23
CA TYR A 201 -15.55 0.29 -3.20
C TYR A 201 -14.13 -0.12 -2.82
N ALA A 202 -13.76 -0.07 -1.54
CA ALA A 202 -12.44 -0.51 -1.08
C ALA A 202 -12.21 -2.00 -1.37
N LYS A 203 -13.23 -2.84 -1.15
CA LYS A 203 -13.17 -4.26 -1.51
C LYS A 203 -12.94 -4.46 -3.01
N ALA A 204 -13.71 -3.76 -3.86
CA ALA A 204 -13.54 -3.82 -5.31
C ALA A 204 -12.12 -3.39 -5.75
N PHE A 205 -11.57 -2.34 -5.15
CA PHE A 205 -10.21 -1.87 -5.39
C PHE A 205 -9.15 -2.92 -5.01
N VAL A 206 -9.24 -3.46 -3.79
CA VAL A 206 -8.26 -4.43 -3.25
C VAL A 206 -8.28 -5.73 -4.05
N GLU A 207 -9.46 -6.25 -4.39
CA GLU A 207 -9.60 -7.47 -5.20
C GLU A 207 -9.07 -7.27 -6.62
N ALA A 208 -9.32 -6.10 -7.21
CA ALA A 208 -8.80 -5.75 -8.53
C ALA A 208 -7.27 -5.71 -8.55
N HIS A 209 -6.64 -5.06 -7.56
CA HIS A 209 -5.19 -4.98 -7.43
C HIS A 209 -4.55 -6.34 -7.16
N ARG A 210 -5.14 -7.11 -6.23
CA ARG A 210 -4.70 -8.48 -5.92
C ARG A 210 -4.73 -9.37 -7.15
N SER A 211 -5.74 -9.24 -8.02
CA SER A 211 -5.85 -10.01 -9.26
C SER A 211 -4.73 -9.74 -10.29
N LYS A 212 -3.96 -8.66 -10.09
CA LYS A 212 -2.81 -8.27 -10.92
C LYS A 212 -1.47 -8.38 -10.17
N GLY A 213 -1.48 -9.01 -8.99
CA GLY A 213 -0.27 -9.16 -8.18
C GLY A 213 0.25 -7.84 -7.58
N VAL A 214 -0.61 -6.83 -7.46
CA VAL A 214 -0.27 -5.55 -6.83
C VAL A 214 -0.86 -5.54 -5.42
N LEU A 215 -0.01 -5.37 -4.42
CA LEU A 215 -0.41 -5.22 -3.03
C LEU A 215 -1.07 -3.86 -2.81
N THR A 216 -1.89 -3.77 -1.77
CA THR A 216 -2.60 -2.55 -1.39
C THR A 216 -2.37 -2.24 0.09
N ALA A 217 -2.45 -0.96 0.43
CA ALA A 217 -2.47 -0.51 1.81
C ALA A 217 -3.71 0.35 2.01
N LEU A 218 -4.67 -0.18 2.79
CA LEU A 218 -5.76 0.64 3.32
C LEU A 218 -5.12 1.71 4.20
N LYS A 219 -5.46 2.97 3.96
CA LYS A 219 -4.72 4.07 4.56
C LYS A 219 -5.59 5.10 5.24
N HIS A 220 -4.92 5.84 6.11
CA HIS A 220 -4.68 7.26 5.82
C HIS A 220 -3.22 7.41 5.36
#